data_AF-A0A0N4UIU0-F1
#
_entry.id   AF-A0A0N4UIU0-F1
#
_cell.length_a   1.000
_cell.length_b   1.000
_cell.length_c   1.000
_cell.angle_alpha   90.00
_cell.angle_beta   90.00
_cell.angle_gamma   90.00
#
_symmetry.space_group_name_H-M   'P 1'
#
loop_
_entity.id
_entity.type
_entity.pdbx_description
1 polymer ?
#
loop_
_entity_poly.entity_id
_entity_poly.type
_entity_poly.pdbx_seq_one_letter_code
_entity_poly.pdbx_strand_id
1 'polypeptide(L)'
;MRALAQIYHLHISNAFATKRDLFYEQKALYGIQRNLDKSITSICELIGVNRFKNNVLSSGRGLVVGSLKIEYADRVVDCSITPFILTHFSRNIRFHSSAGFILIVEKDATFQKLIQEGFFSTFSNAILVTGKGYPDVLTRLFLRRLVEDLHLPMYGLMDNDPHGWFVSVFLGI
;
A
#
# COMPACT_ATOMS: atom_id res chain seq x y z
N MET A 1 22.40 -16.39 5.16
CA MET A 1 22.92 -15.90 3.85
C MET A 1 21.83 -15.70 2.80
N ARG A 2 20.97 -16.69 2.46
CA ARG A 2 19.97 -16.51 1.38
C ARG A 2 18.91 -15.41 1.62
N ALA A 3 18.40 -15.27 2.84
CA ALA A 3 17.47 -14.17 3.16
C ALA A 3 18.09 -12.78 2.91
N LEU A 4 19.38 -12.63 3.19
CA LEU A 4 20.11 -11.39 2.91
C LEU A 4 20.25 -11.17 1.40
N ALA A 5 20.54 -12.22 0.64
CA ALA A 5 20.59 -12.14 -0.82
C ALA A 5 19.23 -11.77 -1.44
N GLN A 6 18.12 -12.33 -0.94
CA GLN A 6 16.77 -11.94 -1.37
C GLN A 6 16.49 -10.46 -1.08
N ILE A 7 16.77 -9.98 0.14
CA ILE A 7 16.59 -8.56 0.50
C ILE A 7 17.49 -7.65 -0.33
N TYR A 8 18.75 -8.04 -0.53
CA TYR A 8 19.72 -7.31 -1.33
C TYR A 8 19.29 -7.22 -2.80
N HIS A 9 18.78 -8.32 -3.36
CA HIS A 9 18.23 -8.35 -4.71
C HIS A 9 17.02 -7.42 -4.85
N LEU A 10 16.09 -7.42 -3.88
CA LEU A 10 14.97 -6.46 -3.86
C LEU A 10 15.47 -5.01 -3.82
N HIS A 11 16.55 -4.76 -3.06
CA HIS A 11 17.14 -3.43 -2.97
C HIS A 11 17.75 -2.97 -4.30
N ILE A 12 18.59 -3.80 -4.93
CA ILE A 12 19.21 -3.47 -6.23
C ILE A 12 18.15 -3.30 -7.32
N SER A 13 17.15 -4.18 -7.36
CA SER A 13 16.08 -4.13 -8.36
C SER A 13 15.06 -3.02 -8.11
N ASN A 14 15.16 -2.27 -6.99
CA ASN A 14 14.16 -1.29 -6.54
C ASN A 14 12.73 -1.86 -6.47
N ALA A 15 12.61 -3.17 -6.31
CA ALA A 15 11.34 -3.89 -6.23
C ALA A 15 10.98 -4.16 -4.76
N PHE A 16 9.69 -4.38 -4.51
CA PHE A 16 9.20 -4.84 -3.22
C PHE A 16 8.53 -6.21 -3.36
N ALA A 17 8.63 -7.04 -2.33
CA ALA A 17 7.99 -8.36 -2.28
C ALA A 17 7.30 -8.56 -0.94
N THR A 18 6.22 -9.35 -0.89
CA THR A 18 5.61 -9.66 0.40
C THR A 18 6.44 -10.72 1.13
N LYS A 19 6.28 -10.79 2.46
CA LYS A 19 6.86 -11.90 3.26
C LYS A 19 6.45 -13.27 2.73
N ARG A 20 5.24 -13.40 2.19
CA ARG A 20 4.75 -14.67 1.63
C ARG A 20 5.45 -14.97 0.32
N ASP A 21 5.64 -13.99 -0.56
CA ASP A 21 6.35 -14.17 -1.83
C ASP A 21 7.78 -14.66 -1.57
N LEU A 22 8.50 -14.00 -0.66
CA LEU A 22 9.85 -14.40 -0.25
C LEU A 22 9.91 -15.79 0.38
N PHE A 23 8.87 -16.17 1.13
CA PHE A 23 8.77 -17.50 1.72
C PHE A 23 8.54 -18.56 0.64
N TYR A 24 7.66 -18.29 -0.32
CA TYR A 24 7.32 -19.24 -1.38
C TYR A 24 8.45 -19.45 -2.38
N GLU A 25 9.22 -18.40 -2.71
CA GLU A 25 10.44 -18.51 -3.54
C GLU A 25 11.43 -19.55 -3.00
N GLN A 26 11.52 -19.70 -1.68
CA GLN A 26 12.48 -20.57 -1.01
C GLN A 26 11.78 -21.41 0.08
N LYS A 27 10.59 -21.95 -0.22
CA LYS A 27 9.78 -22.68 0.75
C LYS A 27 10.52 -23.87 1.36
N ALA A 28 11.27 -24.59 0.55
CA ALA A 28 12.09 -25.74 0.98
C ALA A 28 13.21 -25.33 1.97
N LEU A 29 13.75 -24.12 1.82
CA LEU A 29 14.81 -23.62 2.70
C LEU A 29 14.26 -23.20 4.05
N TYR A 30 13.17 -22.42 4.05
CA TYR A 30 12.63 -21.87 5.30
C TYR A 30 11.80 -22.90 6.07
N GLY A 31 11.11 -23.81 5.37
CA GLY A 31 10.20 -24.80 5.93
C GLY A 31 8.92 -24.16 6.50
N ILE A 32 9.07 -23.31 7.51
CA ILE A 32 8.00 -22.61 8.23
C ILE A 32 8.22 -21.09 8.12
N GLN A 33 7.14 -20.33 7.94
CA GLN A 33 7.19 -18.87 7.77
C GLN A 33 7.92 -18.15 8.93
N ARG A 34 7.83 -18.69 10.15
CA ARG A 34 8.55 -18.20 11.34
C ARG A 34 10.08 -18.11 11.13
N ASN A 35 10.66 -19.00 10.34
CA ASN A 35 12.11 -19.00 10.08
C ASN A 35 12.52 -17.86 9.14
N LEU A 36 11.69 -17.54 8.14
CA LEU A 36 11.87 -16.35 7.32
C LEU A 36 11.74 -15.08 8.17
N ASP A 37 10.70 -15.00 9.01
CA ASP A 37 10.48 -13.84 9.86
C ASP A 37 11.63 -13.57 10.83
N LYS A 38 12.18 -14.63 11.45
CA LYS A 38 13.40 -14.54 12.25
C LYS A 38 14.60 -14.06 11.43
N SER A 39 14.79 -14.64 10.24
CA SER A 39 15.90 -14.26 9.36
C SER A 39 15.85 -12.79 8.95
N ILE A 40 14.67 -12.30 8.54
CA ILE A 40 14.44 -10.89 8.21
C ILE A 40 14.72 -10.01 9.44
N THR A 41 14.23 -10.42 10.62
CA THR A 41 14.46 -9.69 11.88
C THR A 41 15.94 -9.55 12.19
N SER A 42 16.70 -10.66 12.18
CA SER A 42 18.13 -10.65 12.45
C SER A 42 18.92 -9.85 11.40
N ILE A 43 18.51 -9.87 10.14
CA ILE A 43 19.14 -9.04 9.09
C ILE A 43 18.88 -7.55 9.33
N CYS A 44 17.64 -7.18 9.70
CA CYS A 44 17.30 -5.80 10.03
C CYS A 44 18.10 -5.30 11.24
N GLU A 45 18.25 -6.14 12.27
CA GLU A 45 19.05 -5.85 13.46
C GLU A 45 20.54 -5.70 13.11
N LEU A 46 21.09 -6.60 12.29
CA LEU A 46 22.50 -6.56 11.87
C LEU A 46 22.84 -5.29 11.07
N ILE A 47 21.93 -4.85 10.18
CA ILE A 47 22.14 -3.68 9.31
C ILE A 47 21.70 -2.37 10.00
N GLY A 48 21.10 -2.45 11.19
CA GLY A 48 20.61 -1.26 11.92
C GLY A 48 19.46 -0.54 11.20
N VAL A 49 18.73 -1.24 10.32
CA VAL A 49 17.62 -0.66 9.55
C VAL A 49 16.29 -1.16 10.08
N ASN A 50 15.32 -0.25 10.22
CA ASN A 50 13.97 -0.62 10.58
C ASN A 50 13.34 -1.47 9.45
N ARG A 51 12.52 -2.46 9.82
CA ARG A 51 11.85 -3.40 8.90
C ARG A 51 11.12 -2.69 7.75
N PHE A 52 10.65 -1.47 7.99
CA PHE A 52 9.97 -0.61 7.00
C PHE A 52 10.85 -0.14 5.83
N LYS A 53 12.18 -0.15 5.98
CA LYS A 53 13.11 0.29 4.92
C LYS A 53 13.59 -0.83 4.01
N ASN A 54 13.50 -2.07 4.47
CA ASN A 54 13.81 -3.21 3.62
C ASN A 54 12.56 -3.51 2.81
N ASN A 55 12.70 -3.68 1.50
CA ASN A 55 11.61 -3.77 0.52
C ASN A 55 10.67 -4.99 0.69
N VAL A 56 10.52 -5.53 1.91
CA VAL A 56 9.64 -6.62 2.28
C VAL A 56 8.36 -6.08 2.90
N LEU A 57 7.23 -6.32 2.23
CA LEU A 57 5.92 -5.82 2.60
C LEU A 57 5.06 -6.91 3.28
N SER A 58 4.04 -6.46 4.00
CA SER A 58 2.90 -7.33 4.33
C SER A 58 1.96 -7.40 3.13
N SER A 59 1.20 -8.48 3.00
CA SER A 59 0.19 -8.61 1.92
C SER A 59 -0.77 -7.42 1.96
N GLY A 60 -0.81 -6.65 0.88
CA GLY A 60 -1.68 -5.49 0.78
C GLY A 60 -3.15 -5.87 0.71
N ARG A 61 -3.98 -5.10 1.40
CA ARG A 61 -5.45 -5.21 1.43
C ARG A 61 -6.13 -3.92 1.03
N GLY A 62 -5.36 -2.84 0.86
CA GLY A 62 -5.89 -1.54 0.50
C GLY A 62 -6.56 -1.55 -0.87
N LEU A 63 -7.64 -0.79 -1.00
CA LEU A 63 -8.35 -0.56 -2.24
C LEU A 63 -8.23 0.92 -2.64
N VAL A 64 -8.08 1.18 -3.93
CA VAL A 64 -8.11 2.53 -4.52
C VAL A 64 -9.09 2.55 -5.70
N VAL A 65 -9.88 3.61 -5.80
CA VAL A 65 -10.81 3.85 -6.91
C VAL A 65 -10.99 5.35 -7.12
N GLY A 66 -11.20 5.76 -8.36
CA GLY A 66 -11.45 7.15 -8.72
C GLY A 66 -10.55 7.64 -9.85
N SER A 67 -10.41 8.96 -9.95
CA SER A 67 -9.67 9.62 -11.03
C SER A 67 -8.15 9.41 -10.89
N LEU A 68 -7.65 8.19 -11.09
CA LEU A 68 -6.25 7.81 -11.00
C LEU A 68 -5.90 6.73 -12.04
N LYS A 69 -4.82 6.94 -12.77
CA LYS A 69 -4.18 5.94 -13.63
C LYS A 69 -2.81 5.61 -13.06
N ILE A 70 -2.53 4.33 -12.90
CA ILE A 70 -1.28 3.81 -12.36
C ILE A 70 -0.52 3.12 -13.49
N GLU A 71 0.65 3.62 -13.82
CA GLU A 71 1.52 3.09 -14.87
C GLU A 71 2.63 2.24 -14.25
N TYR A 72 2.67 0.96 -14.62
CA TYR A 72 3.67 -0.04 -14.23
C TYR A 72 4.43 -0.48 -15.47
N ALA A 73 5.71 -0.10 -15.66
CA ALA A 73 6.56 -0.55 -16.78
C ALA A 73 5.83 -0.59 -18.15
N ASP A 74 5.16 -1.71 -18.49
CA ASP A 74 4.43 -1.94 -19.75
C ASP A 74 2.89 -2.00 -19.61
N ARG A 75 2.31 -1.63 -18.45
CA ARG A 75 0.86 -1.73 -18.17
C ARG A 75 0.34 -0.47 -17.51
N VAL A 76 -0.84 -0.03 -17.94
CA VAL A 76 -1.59 1.06 -17.29
C VAL A 76 -2.84 0.48 -16.67
N VAL A 77 -3.04 0.73 -15.37
CA VAL A 77 -4.23 0.37 -14.63
C VAL A 77 -5.06 1.62 -14.41
N ASP A 78 -6.29 1.62 -14.94
CA ASP A 78 -7.24 2.71 -14.74
C ASP A 78 -8.12 2.41 -13.51
N CYS A 79 -7.95 3.21 -12.45
CA CYS A 79 -8.69 3.06 -11.21
C CYS A 79 -10.07 3.74 -11.25
N SER A 80 -10.44 4.40 -12.35
CA SER A 80 -11.74 5.08 -12.47
C SER A 80 -12.90 4.12 -12.75
N ILE A 81 -12.60 2.96 -13.33
CA ILE A 81 -13.60 1.97 -13.76
C ILE A 81 -13.87 0.95 -12.65
N THR A 82 -12.80 0.42 -12.05
CA THR A 82 -12.89 -0.66 -11.06
C THR A 82 -11.95 -0.40 -9.88
N PRO A 83 -12.38 -0.70 -8.63
CA PRO A 83 -11.50 -0.66 -7.48
C PRO A 83 -10.27 -1.55 -7.67
N PHE A 84 -9.09 -0.95 -7.56
CA PHE A 84 -7.81 -1.63 -7.67
C PHE A 84 -7.32 -2.06 -6.29
N ILE A 85 -6.95 -3.34 -6.16
CA ILE A 85 -6.35 -3.88 -4.94
C ILE A 85 -4.85 -3.60 -4.98
N LEU A 86 -4.36 -2.87 -3.99
CA LEU A 86 -2.92 -2.66 -3.79
C LEU A 86 -2.28 -3.98 -3.36
N THR A 87 -1.72 -4.73 -4.31
CA THR A 87 -1.02 -6.00 -4.05
C THR A 87 0.49 -5.86 -4.06
N HIS A 88 0.99 -4.94 -4.88
CA HIS A 88 2.42 -4.68 -5.07
C HIS A 88 2.68 -3.18 -5.21
N PHE A 89 3.88 -2.76 -4.81
CA PHE A 89 4.37 -1.41 -5.03
C PHE A 89 5.80 -1.48 -5.53
N SER A 90 6.14 -0.60 -6.45
CA SER A 90 7.48 -0.45 -7.02
C SER A 90 7.78 1.04 -7.06
N ARG A 91 9.05 1.40 -6.92
CA ARG A 91 9.46 2.81 -7.03
C ARG A 91 9.29 3.37 -8.44
N ASN A 92 9.20 2.50 -9.44
CA ASN A 92 9.06 2.88 -10.85
C ASN A 92 7.60 3.12 -11.27
N ILE A 93 6.66 3.11 -10.32
CA ILE A 93 5.26 3.42 -10.59
C ILE A 93 5.13 4.91 -10.89
N ARG A 94 4.40 5.26 -11.95
CA ARG A 94 3.99 6.64 -12.24
C ARG A 94 2.50 6.80 -12.03
N PHE A 95 2.12 7.92 -11.43
CA PHE A 95 0.74 8.29 -11.19
C PHE A 95 0.30 9.39 -12.14
N HIS A 96 -0.84 9.21 -12.79
CA HIS A 96 -1.49 10.22 -13.62
C HIS A 96 -2.90 10.44 -13.10
N SER A 97 -3.25 11.67 -12.76
CA SER A 97 -4.52 11.98 -12.11
C SER A 97 -4.94 13.42 -12.37
N SER A 98 -6.24 13.64 -12.56
CA SER A 98 -6.91 14.94 -12.54
C SER A 98 -7.72 15.17 -11.26
N ALA A 99 -7.51 14.35 -10.23
CA ALA A 99 -8.22 14.47 -8.97
C ALA A 99 -7.82 15.76 -8.24
N GLY A 100 -8.77 16.38 -7.53
CA GLY A 100 -8.51 17.54 -6.67
C GLY A 100 -8.22 17.16 -5.22
N PHE A 101 -8.54 15.93 -4.79
CA PHE A 101 -8.29 15.46 -3.43
C PHE A 101 -8.30 13.93 -3.33
N ILE A 102 -7.74 13.44 -2.22
CA ILE A 102 -7.79 12.04 -1.80
C ILE A 102 -8.67 11.94 -0.54
N LEU A 103 -9.65 11.05 -0.55
CA LEU A 103 -10.48 10.75 0.61
C LEU A 103 -10.23 9.32 1.07
N ILE A 104 -9.75 9.18 2.31
CA ILE A 104 -9.43 7.90 2.93
C ILE A 104 -10.57 7.48 3.83
N VAL A 105 -11.15 6.33 3.52
CA VAL A 105 -12.26 5.74 4.25
C VAL A 105 -11.75 4.58 5.07
N GLU A 106 -11.96 4.63 6.38
CA GLU A 106 -11.47 3.59 7.29
C GLU A 106 -12.06 2.21 6.94
N LYS A 107 -13.38 2.11 6.91
CA LYS A 107 -14.11 0.84 6.77
C LYS A 107 -14.44 0.51 5.32
N ASP A 108 -14.19 -0.75 4.93
CA ASP A 108 -14.55 -1.26 3.60
C ASP A 108 -16.06 -1.13 3.34
N ALA A 109 -16.90 -1.39 4.34
CA ALA A 109 -18.36 -1.25 4.20
C ALA A 109 -18.79 0.18 3.82
N THR A 110 -18.21 1.19 4.46
CA THR A 110 -18.47 2.60 4.13
C THR A 110 -17.91 2.96 2.76
N PHE A 111 -16.72 2.47 2.42
CA PHE A 111 -16.10 2.67 1.11
C PHE A 111 -16.97 2.11 -0.02
N GLN A 112 -17.44 0.86 0.11
CA GLN A 112 -18.35 0.24 -0.87
C GLN A 112 -19.67 1.00 -0.96
N LYS A 113 -20.23 1.41 0.18
CA LYS A 113 -21.47 2.20 0.21
C LYS A 113 -21.31 3.52 -0.54
N LEU A 114 -20.22 4.26 -0.34
CA LEU A 114 -19.97 5.52 -1.06
C LEU A 114 -19.94 5.32 -2.58
N ILE A 115 -19.30 4.25 -3.05
CA ILE A 115 -19.25 3.92 -4.48
C ILE A 115 -20.66 3.63 -5.01
N GLN A 116 -21.44 2.81 -4.29
CA GLN A 116 -22.80 2.42 -4.67
C GLN A 116 -23.77 3.60 -4.70
N GLU A 117 -23.66 4.53 -3.76
CA GLU A 117 -24.46 5.77 -3.68
C GLU A 117 -24.00 6.83 -4.70
N GLY A 118 -23.07 6.48 -5.60
CA GLY A 118 -22.64 7.36 -6.68
C GLY A 118 -21.75 8.51 -6.21
N PHE A 119 -20.85 8.31 -5.24
CA PHE A 119 -19.90 9.33 -4.79
C PHE A 119 -19.20 10.07 -5.94
N PHE A 120 -18.77 9.33 -6.98
CA PHE A 120 -18.10 9.91 -8.16
C PHE A 120 -19.03 10.71 -9.09
N SER A 121 -20.36 10.65 -8.91
CA SER A 121 -21.30 11.55 -9.60
C SER A 121 -21.22 12.98 -9.06
N THR A 122 -20.98 13.13 -7.76
CA THR A 122 -20.82 14.43 -7.09
C THR A 122 -19.36 14.88 -7.10
N PHE A 123 -18.44 13.95 -6.86
CA PHE A 123 -17.00 14.19 -6.77
C PHE A 123 -16.26 13.40 -7.85
N SER A 124 -16.45 13.78 -9.11
CA SER A 124 -15.83 13.11 -10.27
C SER A 124 -14.30 13.13 -10.23
N ASN A 125 -13.72 14.22 -9.72
CA ASN A 125 -12.28 14.42 -9.61
C ASN A 125 -11.77 14.09 -8.19
N ALA A 126 -12.10 12.91 -7.68
CA ALA A 126 -11.63 12.45 -6.38
C ALA A 126 -10.96 11.08 -6.48
N ILE A 127 -10.11 10.77 -5.51
CA ILE A 127 -9.56 9.43 -5.29
C ILE A 127 -10.06 8.93 -3.93
N LEU A 128 -10.78 7.81 -3.95
CA LEU A 128 -11.15 7.09 -2.74
C LEU A 128 -10.12 6.01 -2.44
N VAL A 129 -9.68 5.93 -1.18
CA VAL A 129 -8.78 4.88 -0.70
C VAL A 129 -9.34 4.27 0.58
N THR A 130 -9.23 2.96 0.76
CA THR A 130 -9.49 2.33 2.07
C THR A 130 -8.38 1.36 2.43
N GLY A 131 -7.99 1.35 3.71
CA GLY A 131 -7.10 0.34 4.29
C GLY A 131 -7.83 -0.89 4.83
N LYS A 132 -9.18 -0.92 4.78
CA LYS A 132 -10.05 -1.91 5.44
C LYS A 132 -9.81 -2.00 6.96
N GLY A 133 -9.83 -0.85 7.62
CA GLY A 133 -9.43 -0.65 9.02
C GLY A 133 -8.05 0.00 9.08
N TYR A 134 -7.14 -0.58 9.87
CA TYR A 134 -5.77 -0.08 9.96
C TYR A 134 -5.03 -0.26 8.62
N PRO A 135 -4.52 0.83 8.02
CA PRO A 135 -3.84 0.77 6.73
C PRO A 135 -2.53 0.00 6.86
N ASP A 136 -2.35 -0.98 5.98
CA ASP A 136 -1.12 -1.74 5.91
C ASP A 136 0.05 -0.88 5.38
N VAL A 137 1.27 -1.40 5.51
CA VAL A 137 2.50 -0.72 5.07
C VAL A 137 2.42 -0.33 3.60
N LEU A 138 1.81 -1.17 2.76
CA LEU A 138 1.71 -0.94 1.33
C LEU A 138 0.80 0.25 1.01
N THR A 139 -0.36 0.30 1.66
CA THR A 139 -1.35 1.38 1.54
C THR A 139 -0.75 2.70 2.01
N ARG A 140 0.01 2.70 3.11
CA ARG A 140 0.69 3.92 3.59
C ARG A 140 1.79 4.40 2.64
N LEU A 141 2.62 3.49 2.11
CA LEU A 141 3.64 3.84 1.12
C LEU A 141 3.01 4.39 -0.17
N PHE A 142 1.93 3.75 -0.62
CA PHE A 142 1.16 4.19 -1.78
C PHE A 142 0.59 5.60 -1.58
N LEU A 143 -0.12 5.84 -0.47
CA LEU A 143 -0.69 7.15 -0.15
C LEU A 143 0.37 8.24 -0.03
N ARG A 144 1.48 7.94 0.65
CA ARG A 144 2.61 8.87 0.76
C ARG A 144 3.15 9.25 -0.62
N ARG A 145 3.39 8.25 -1.48
CA ARG A 145 3.90 8.50 -2.83
C ARG A 145 2.89 9.27 -3.68
N LEU A 146 1.60 8.97 -3.53
CA LEU A 146 0.52 9.64 -4.24
C LEU A 146 0.47 11.14 -3.87
N VAL A 147 0.60 11.47 -2.58
CA VAL A 147 0.68 12.86 -2.11
C VAL A 147 1.98 13.54 -2.57
N GLU A 148 3.12 12.85 -2.49
CA GLU A 148 4.42 13.39 -2.94
C GLU A 148 4.44 13.68 -4.46
N ASP A 149 3.86 12.81 -5.29
CA ASP A 149 3.88 12.94 -6.75
C ASP A 149 2.78 13.90 -7.26
N LEU A 150 1.56 13.84 -6.70
CA LEU A 150 0.40 14.60 -7.20
C LEU A 150 0.09 15.87 -6.41
N HIS A 151 0.71 16.08 -5.23
CA HIS A 151 0.49 17.25 -4.37
C HIS A 151 -0.99 17.48 -3.99
N LEU A 152 -1.74 16.39 -3.81
CA LEU A 152 -3.17 16.45 -3.50
C LEU A 152 -3.42 16.54 -1.99
N PRO A 153 -4.43 17.34 -1.56
CA PRO A 153 -4.89 17.29 -0.18
C PRO A 153 -5.52 15.93 0.14
N MET A 154 -5.33 15.50 1.37
CA MET A 154 -5.76 14.21 1.88
C MET A 154 -6.73 14.42 3.04
N TYR A 155 -7.89 13.76 2.98
CA TYR A 155 -8.94 13.83 4.00
C TYR A 155 -9.25 12.43 4.54
N GLY A 156 -9.62 12.34 5.81
CA GLY A 156 -9.99 11.09 6.48
C GLY A 156 -11.47 11.05 6.83
N LEU A 157 -12.15 9.96 6.46
CA LEU A 157 -13.49 9.60 6.94
C LEU A 157 -13.37 8.36 7.81
N MET A 158 -13.45 8.58 9.12
CA MET A 158 -13.21 7.57 10.15
C MET A 158 -14.30 7.62 11.21
N ASP A 159 -14.41 6.56 11.99
CA ASP A 159 -15.33 6.54 13.11
C ASP A 159 -14.88 7.53 14.19
N ASN A 160 -15.84 8.17 14.86
CA ASN A 160 -15.57 9.09 15.97
C ASN A 160 -15.30 8.31 17.27
N ASP A 161 -14.29 7.43 17.22
CA ASP A 161 -13.80 6.66 18.35
C ASP A 161 -12.26 6.74 18.41
N PRO A 162 -11.62 6.30 19.51
CA PRO A 162 -10.17 6.32 19.60
C PRO A 162 -9.47 5.54 18.48
N HIS A 163 -10.10 4.51 17.90
CA HIS A 163 -9.51 3.75 16.80
C HIS A 163 -9.41 4.57 15.53
N GLY A 164 -10.46 5.33 15.17
CA GLY A 164 -10.44 6.27 14.05
C GLY A 164 -9.35 7.33 14.21
N TRP A 165 -9.17 7.87 15.42
CA TRP A 165 -8.07 8.79 15.72
C TRP A 165 -6.69 8.17 15.48
N PHE A 166 -6.48 6.93 15.94
CA PHE A 166 -5.22 6.22 15.68
C PHE A 166 -4.97 6.05 14.17
N VAL A 167 -5.98 5.69 13.40
CA VAL A 167 -5.85 5.51 11.95
C VAL A 167 -5.47 6.84 11.27
N SER A 168 -6.06 7.98 11.66
CA SER A 168 -5.70 9.31 11.15
C SER A 168 -4.22 9.63 11.37
N VAL A 169 -3.75 9.44 12.61
CA VAL A 169 -2.35 9.65 12.99
C VAL A 169 -1.41 8.75 12.16
N PHE A 170 -1.78 7.49 11.92
CA PHE A 170 -0.98 6.56 11.13
C PHE A 170 -0.90 6.91 9.63
N LEU A 171 -1.88 7.66 9.12
CA LEU A 171 -1.92 8.11 7.74
C LEU A 171 -1.30 9.49 7.55
N GLY A 172 -1.04 10.22 8.64
CA GLY A 172 -0.54 11.59 8.57
C GLY A 172 -1.62 12.57 8.10
N ILE A 173 -2.89 12.29 8.42
CA ILE A 173 -4.05 13.18 8.22
C ILE A 173 -4.34 13.88 9.55
#